data_AF-A0A7C0W5F1-F1
#
_entry.id   AF-A0A7C0W5F1-F1
#
_cell.length_a   1.000
_cell.length_b   1.000
_cell.length_c   1.000
_cell.angle_alpha   90.00
_cell.angle_beta   90.00
_cell.angle_gamma   90.00
#
_symmetry.space_group_name_H-M   'P 1'
#
loop_
_entity.id
_entity.type
_entity.pdbx_description
1 polymer ?
#
loop_
_entity_poly.entity_id
_entity_poly.type
_entity_poly.pdbx_seq_one_letter_code
_entity_poly.pdbx_strand_id
1 'polypeptide(L)' 'MSPDHTVIGAGPSGLVAAATLARAGRQVRVYEKATTVGHRFSGDSQGLENWS' A
#
# COMPACT_ATOMS: atom_id res chain seq x y z
N MET A 1 -10.35 4.12 -18.70
CA MET A 1 -10.22 2.71 -18.28
C MET A 1 -10.01 2.69 -16.78
N SER A 2 -10.84 1.99 -16.04
CA SER A 2 -10.64 1.83 -14.59
C SER A 2 -9.51 0.83 -14.36
N PRO A 3 -8.62 1.06 -13.38
CA PRO A 3 -7.56 0.11 -13.08
C PRO A 3 -8.19 -1.18 -12.56
N ASP A 4 -7.73 -2.32 -13.07
CA ASP A 4 -8.27 -3.64 -12.70
C ASP A 4 -8.02 -3.96 -11.22
N HIS A 5 -7.00 -3.32 -10.61
CA HIS A 5 -6.61 -3.56 -9.24
C HIS A 5 -6.63 -2.27 -8.43
N THR A 6 -7.22 -2.34 -7.24
CA THR A 6 -7.26 -1.24 -6.29
C THR A 6 -6.64 -1.66 -4.97
N VAL A 7 -5.78 -0.81 -4.42
CA VAL A 7 -5.20 -0.98 -3.07
C VAL A 7 -5.69 0.16 -2.20
N ILE A 8 -6.23 -0.17 -1.03
CA ILE A 8 -6.68 0.81 -0.04
C ILE A 8 -5.65 0.88 1.09
N GLY A 9 -5.08 2.06 1.30
CA GLY A 9 -3.97 2.35 2.21
C GLY A 9 -2.62 2.39 1.48
N ALA A 10 -1.89 3.49 1.64
CA ALA A 10 -0.53 3.69 1.13
C ALA A 10 0.53 3.61 2.24
N GLY A 11 0.31 2.75 3.24
CA GLY A 11 1.36 2.32 4.16
C GLY A 11 2.36 1.37 3.49
N PRO A 12 3.42 0.92 4.20
CA PRO A 12 4.46 0.06 3.63
C PRO A 12 3.92 -1.19 2.93
N SER A 13 2.99 -1.91 3.57
CA SER A 13 2.38 -3.11 2.99
C SER A 13 1.54 -2.82 1.74
N GLY A 14 0.75 -1.74 1.75
CA GLY A 14 -0.04 -1.31 0.61
C GLY A 14 0.83 -0.90 -0.60
N LEU A 15 1.91 -0.17 -0.35
CA LEU A 15 2.88 0.20 -1.38
C LEU A 15 3.64 -1.01 -1.93
N VAL A 16 4.04 -1.96 -1.08
CA VAL A 16 4.67 -3.22 -1.52
C VAL A 16 3.70 -4.04 -2.38
N ALA A 17 2.43 -4.14 -1.99
CA ALA A 17 1.41 -4.82 -2.77
C ALA A 17 1.22 -4.15 -4.15
N ALA A 18 1.07 -2.82 -4.17
CA ALA A 18 0.92 -2.06 -5.41
C ALA A 18 2.15 -2.19 -6.32
N ALA A 19 3.37 -2.09 -5.76
CA ALA A 19 4.61 -2.25 -6.52
C ALA A 19 4.75 -3.66 -7.09
N THR A 20 4.36 -4.69 -6.34
CA THR A 20 4.38 -6.09 -6.79
C THR A 20 3.41 -6.30 -7.95
N LEU A 21 2.19 -5.77 -7.84
CA LEU A 21 1.19 -5.84 -8.91
C LEU A 21 1.66 -5.06 -10.16
N ALA A 22 2.20 -3.86 -9.99
CA ALA A 22 2.72 -3.05 -11.10
C ALA A 22 3.89 -3.72 -11.84
N ARG A 23 4.83 -4.34 -11.10
CA ARG A 23 5.94 -5.11 -11.68
C ARG A 23 5.46 -6.33 -12.48
N ALA A 24 4.28 -6.87 -12.16
CA ALA A 24 3.65 -7.92 -12.93
C ALA A 24 2.84 -7.40 -14.14
N GLY A 25 2.97 -6.12 -14.51
CA GLY A 25 2.30 -5.53 -15.68
C GLY A 25 0.84 -5.12 -15.45
N ARG A 26 0.38 -5.08 -14.19
CA ARG A 26 -1.02 -4.75 -13.86
C ARG A 26 -1.17 -3.25 -13.64
N GLN A 27 -2.27 -2.66 -14.13
CA GLN A 27 -2.65 -1.31 -13.70
C GLN A 27 -3.24 -1.35 -12.29
N VAL A 28 -2.68 -0.54 -11.40
CA VAL A 28 -3.08 -0.47 -9.99
C VAL A 28 -3.34 0.98 -9.63
N ARG A 29 -4.39 1.21 -8.84
CA ARG A 29 -4.61 2.50 -8.16
C ARG A 29 -4.60 2.32 -6.66
N VAL A 30 -3.81 3.16 -6.01
CA VAL A 30 -3.70 3.21 -4.55
C VAL A 30 -4.51 4.40 -4.04
N TYR A 31 -5.34 4.18 -3.03
CA TYR A 31 -6.05 5.24 -2.33
C TYR A 31 -5.52 5.36 -0.90
N GLU A 32 -5.16 6.57 -0.48
CA GLU A 32 -4.76 6.90 0.88
C GLU A 32 -5.56 8.10 1.36
N LYS A 33 -5.99 8.05 2.62
CA LYS A 33 -6.73 9.14 3.26
C LYS A 33 -5.79 10.24 3.76
N ALA A 34 -4.60 9.86 4.23
CA ALA A 34 -3.57 10.78 4.67
C ALA A 34 -3.01 11.64 3.52
N THR A 35 -2.49 12.81 3.88
CA THR A 35 -1.83 13.72 2.93
C THR A 35 -0.44 13.22 2.50
N THR A 36 0.13 12.28 3.24
CA THR A 36 1.41 11.64 2.96
C THR A 36 1.27 10.12 2.90
N VAL A 37 2.23 9.47 2.24
CA VAL A 37 2.26 8.00 2.04
C VAL A 37 3.50 7.41 2.72
N GLY A 38 3.55 6.08 2.85
CA GLY A 38 4.71 5.34 3.35
C GLY A 38 4.80 5.25 4.87
N HIS A 39 3.92 5.92 5.60
CA HIS A 39 3.87 5.93 7.06
C HIS A 39 2.69 5.11 7.58
N ARG A 40 2.83 4.50 8.75
CA ARG A 40 1.71 3.93 9.53
C ARG A 40 1.99 4.25 11.00
N PHE A 41 1.01 4.82 11.72
CA PHE A 41 1.13 5.30 13.11
C PHE A 41 2.32 6.27 13.35
N SER A 42 2.17 7.55 13.00
CA SER A 42 3.04 8.63 13.51
C SER A 42 4.57 8.39 13.52
N GLY A 43 5.12 7.56 12.62
CA GLY A 43 6.56 7.32 12.52
C GLY A 43 7.05 5.91 12.90
N ASP A 44 6.20 5.00 13.39
CA ASP A 44 6.66 3.65 13.74
C ASP A 44 6.62 2.68 12.55
N SER A 45 7.77 2.09 12.24
CA SER A 45 7.88 0.98 11.30
C SER A 45 7.49 -0.30 12.02
N GLN A 46 6.19 -0.62 12.02
CA GLN A 46 5.73 -1.92 12.52
C GLN A 46 6.41 -3.05 11.72
N GLY A 47 7.41 -3.65 12.33
CA GLY A 47 7.98 -4.91 11.89
C GLY A 47 7.02 -6.01 12.29
N LEU A 48 6.14 -6.42 11.37
CA LEU A 48 5.43 -7.71 11.41
C LEU A 48 4.96 -8.12 12.82
N GLU A 49 4.24 -7.25 13.53
CA GLU A 49 3.77 -7.62 14.86
C GLU A 49 2.62 -8.61 14.74
N ASN A 50 3.02 -9.85 14.98
CA ASN A 50 2.36 -10.82 15.82
C ASN A 50 0.92 -11.15 15.43
N TRP A 51 0.79 -12.22 14.65
CA TRP A 51 -0.41 -13.03 14.61
C TRP A 51 -0.49 -13.80 15.94
N SER A 52 -1.22 -13.24 16.91
CA SER A 52 -1.95 -14.03 17.89
C SER A 52 -3.42 -14.06 17.48
#